data_AF-A0A2E9NPQ9-F1
#
_entry.id   AF-A0A2E9NPQ9-F1
#
_cell.length_a   1.000
_cell.length_b   1.000
_cell.length_c   1.000
_cell.angle_alpha   90.00
_cell.angle_beta   90.00
_cell.angle_gamma   90.00
#
_symmetry.space_group_name_H-M   'P 1'
#
loop_
_entity.id
_entity.type
_entity.pdbx_description
1 polymer ?
#
loop_
_entity_poly.entity_id
_entity_poly.type
_entity_poly.pdbx_seq_one_letter_code
_entity_poly.pdbx_strand_id
1 'polypeptide(L)'
;MAGANSRILSWKRQDMLSELLLFVQPGNDEPWIAFRDVFEVDGTPVEGRQERLVDLFRRTPEVDTALWERLVAESARFNIGKVYRNVNVPTMALQLLTWADQNRVRFEKDGEDRIDDIDTWRIDFEEFAPPALIIGEGGVPIYASGQLWIEPGTGRVLRTEIQTDDPTIDLETEVTVHYESDPRLGLLVPARMSERYRYVEIVGQRTRWGTESINVRRRDGEIWGEATYSNFRRFETEVSFTVPEVGIR
;
A
#
# COMPACT_ATOMS: atom_id res chain seq x y z
N MET A 1 -9.14 -27.60 17.49
CA MET A 1 -8.31 -27.80 18.70
C MET A 1 -7.77 -26.44 19.10
N ALA A 2 -8.44 -25.77 20.04
CA ALA A 2 -8.08 -24.44 20.53
C ALA A 2 -6.88 -24.58 21.48
N GLY A 3 -5.78 -23.89 21.19
CA GLY A 3 -4.53 -24.03 21.91
C GLY A 3 -3.89 -22.67 22.20
N ALA A 4 -3.55 -22.50 23.48
CA ALA A 4 -2.68 -21.49 24.09
C ALA A 4 -3.27 -20.09 24.35
N ASN A 5 -3.41 -19.81 25.66
CA ASN A 5 -3.60 -18.50 26.28
C ASN A 5 -2.52 -17.50 25.81
N SER A 6 -2.73 -16.79 24.70
CA SER A 6 -1.96 -15.60 24.35
C SER A 6 -2.40 -14.45 25.25
N ARG A 7 -1.70 -14.25 26.37
CA ARG A 7 -1.94 -13.10 27.24
C ARG A 7 -1.28 -11.88 26.62
N ILE A 8 -2.09 -10.97 26.06
CA ILE A 8 -1.58 -9.72 25.53
C ILE A 8 -0.88 -8.94 26.66
N LEU A 9 0.38 -8.59 26.44
CA LEU A 9 1.23 -7.97 27.46
C LEU A 9 1.11 -6.44 27.48
N SER A 10 0.79 -5.81 26.36
CA SER A 10 0.64 -4.35 26.22
C SER A 10 0.03 -3.98 24.87
N TRP A 11 -0.71 -2.87 24.82
CA TRP A 11 -1.18 -2.25 23.57
C TRP A 11 -0.61 -0.83 23.46
N LYS A 12 -0.19 -0.43 22.26
CA LYS A 12 0.04 0.97 21.89
C LYS A 12 -0.98 1.32 20.82
N ARG A 13 -1.64 2.47 21.00
CA ARG A 13 -2.45 3.11 19.97
C ARG A 13 -1.74 4.36 19.49
N GLN A 14 -1.88 4.66 18.20
CA GLN A 14 -1.40 5.89 17.60
C GLN A 14 -2.46 6.33 16.58
N ASP A 15 -2.89 7.57 16.65
CA ASP A 15 -3.81 8.15 15.67
C ASP A 15 -3.02 9.06 14.73
N MET A 16 -3.29 9.00 13.43
CA MET A 16 -2.57 9.76 12.40
C MET A 16 -3.54 10.46 11.45
N LEU A 17 -3.20 11.67 11.04
CA LEU A 17 -3.83 12.34 9.90
C LEU A 17 -2.87 12.35 8.72
N SER A 18 -3.39 12.09 7.52
CA SER A 18 -2.58 11.96 6.32
C SER A 18 -3.33 12.47 5.10
N GLU A 19 -2.57 12.89 4.09
CA GLU A 19 -3.08 13.10 2.74
C GLU A 19 -2.64 11.93 1.85
N LEU A 20 -3.57 11.40 1.07
CA LEU A 20 -3.28 10.46 0.00
C LEU A 20 -3.23 11.21 -1.32
N LEU A 21 -2.06 11.20 -1.94
CA LEU A 21 -1.80 11.80 -3.24
C LEU A 21 -1.73 10.68 -4.27
N LEU A 22 -2.47 10.83 -5.37
CA LEU A 22 -2.47 9.91 -6.49
C LEU A 22 -2.12 10.68 -7.76
N PHE A 23 -1.01 10.33 -8.39
CA PHE A 23 -0.55 10.94 -9.63
C PHE A 23 -0.78 9.95 -10.76
N VAL A 24 -1.55 10.35 -11.76
CA VAL A 24 -1.83 9.55 -12.95
C VAL A 24 -1.12 10.20 -14.12
N GLN A 25 -0.32 9.43 -14.85
CA GLN A 25 0.33 9.90 -16.07
C GLN A 25 -0.18 9.09 -17.27
N PRO A 26 -0.89 9.73 -18.22
CA PRO A 26 -1.32 9.06 -19.44
C PRO A 26 -0.11 8.56 -20.26
N GLY A 27 -0.17 7.32 -20.75
CA GLY A 27 0.80 6.75 -21.69
C GLY A 27 2.02 6.05 -21.07
N ASN A 28 2.07 5.88 -19.75
CA ASN A 28 3.09 5.09 -19.06
C ASN A 28 2.55 3.67 -18.72
N ASP A 29 3.45 2.68 -18.65
CA ASP A 29 3.12 1.30 -18.28
C ASP A 29 2.73 1.18 -16.79
N GLU A 30 3.28 2.05 -15.95
CA GLU A 30 2.87 2.22 -14.55
C GLU A 30 1.78 3.31 -14.47
N PRO A 31 0.50 2.94 -14.25
CA PRO A 31 -0.61 3.84 -14.52
C PRO A 31 -0.79 4.95 -13.46
N TRP A 32 -0.25 4.76 -12.26
CA TRP A 32 -0.27 5.79 -11.22
C TRP A 32 0.82 5.60 -10.17
N ILE A 33 1.17 6.69 -9.50
CA ILE A 33 1.99 6.70 -8.29
C ILE A 33 1.11 7.16 -7.13
N ALA A 34 1.06 6.38 -6.05
CA ALA A 34 0.32 6.71 -4.84
C ALA A 34 1.29 7.04 -3.68
N PHE A 35 1.06 8.14 -2.98
CA PHE A 35 1.89 8.56 -1.86
C PHE A 35 1.02 9.01 -0.67
N ARG A 36 1.32 8.48 0.51
CA ARG A 36 0.68 8.87 1.78
C ARG A 36 1.61 9.81 2.57
N ASP A 37 1.23 11.08 2.68
CA ASP A 37 1.94 12.08 3.50
C ASP A 37 1.28 12.18 4.88
N VAL A 38 1.98 11.74 5.92
CA VAL A 38 1.53 11.89 7.31
C VAL A 38 1.87 13.30 7.77
N PHE A 39 0.86 14.07 8.19
CA PHE A 39 1.05 15.46 8.64
C PHE A 39 0.72 15.70 10.12
N GLU A 40 0.11 14.74 10.81
CA GLU A 40 -0.17 14.81 12.24
C GLU A 40 -0.11 13.41 12.87
N VAL A 41 0.47 13.30 14.07
CA VAL A 41 0.52 12.07 14.87
C VAL A 41 0.14 12.40 16.30
N ASP A 42 -0.87 11.72 16.84
CA ASP A 42 -1.40 11.91 18.19
C ASP A 42 -1.66 13.40 18.53
N GLY A 43 -2.23 14.15 17.58
CA GLY A 43 -2.50 15.59 17.73
C GLY A 43 -1.29 16.50 17.52
N THR A 44 -0.11 15.95 17.25
CA THR A 44 1.13 16.72 17.05
C THR A 44 1.45 16.84 15.56
N PRO A 45 1.55 18.07 15.01
CA PRO A 45 1.92 18.28 13.62
C PRO A 45 3.33 17.74 13.29
N VAL A 46 3.48 17.19 12.09
CA VAL A 46 4.77 16.72 11.56
C VAL A 46 5.49 17.88 10.87
N GLU A 47 6.73 18.17 11.31
CA GLU A 47 7.59 19.19 10.70
C GLU A 47 8.02 18.84 9.26
N GLY A 48 8.39 19.86 8.47
CA GLY A 48 8.94 19.67 7.12
C GLY A 48 7.94 19.29 6.03
N ARG A 49 6.63 19.27 6.32
CA ARG A 49 5.57 18.87 5.36
C ARG A 49 5.63 19.64 4.04
N GLN A 50 5.74 20.96 4.11
CA GLN A 50 5.69 21.83 2.92
C GLN A 50 6.85 21.55 1.97
N GLU A 51 8.05 21.33 2.51
CA GLU A 51 9.25 21.03 1.72
C GLU A 51 9.10 19.71 0.96
N ARG A 52 8.56 18.66 1.61
CA ARG A 52 8.32 17.36 0.98
C ARG A 52 7.36 17.44 -0.20
N LEU A 53 6.24 18.15 -0.03
CA LEU A 53 5.26 18.32 -1.09
C LEU A 53 5.84 19.13 -2.26
N VAL A 54 6.58 20.20 -1.97
CA VAL A 54 7.25 21.01 -3.01
C VAL A 54 8.25 20.17 -3.81
N ASP A 55 9.08 19.36 -3.14
CA ASP A 55 10.05 18.50 -3.81
C ASP A 55 9.38 17.44 -4.68
N LEU A 56 8.28 16.85 -4.20
CA LEU A 56 7.46 15.91 -4.97
C LEU A 56 6.89 16.59 -6.23
N PHE A 57 6.13 17.68 -6.07
CA PHE A 57 5.49 18.36 -7.20
C PHE A 57 6.48 18.93 -8.23
N ARG A 58 7.69 19.34 -7.81
CA ARG A 58 8.73 19.82 -8.73
C ARG A 58 9.31 18.74 -9.63
N ARG A 59 9.28 17.48 -9.17
CA ARG A 59 9.86 16.34 -9.88
C ARG A 59 8.81 15.53 -10.62
N THR A 60 7.54 15.60 -10.20
CA THR A 60 6.43 15.04 -10.96
C THR A 60 6.39 15.62 -12.40
N PRO A 61 6.20 14.79 -13.45
CA PRO A 61 5.85 13.36 -13.38
C PRO A 61 7.05 12.40 -13.24
N GLU A 62 8.28 12.86 -13.43
CA GLU A 62 9.49 12.04 -13.36
C GLU A 62 10.04 11.98 -11.92
N VAL A 63 9.40 11.16 -11.08
CA VAL A 63 9.92 10.84 -9.75
C VAL A 63 11.07 9.83 -9.89
N ASP A 64 12.30 10.28 -9.61
CA ASP A 64 13.46 9.37 -9.59
C ASP A 64 13.40 8.38 -8.41
N THR A 65 14.11 7.26 -8.53
CA THR A 65 14.16 6.21 -7.49
C THR A 65 14.55 6.77 -6.12
N ALA A 66 15.50 7.71 -6.10
CA ALA A 66 15.97 8.33 -4.86
C ALA A 66 14.89 9.17 -4.17
N LEU A 67 14.08 9.92 -4.91
CA LEU A 67 12.93 10.63 -4.36
C LEU A 67 11.87 9.63 -3.89
N TRP A 68 11.58 8.59 -4.67
CA TRP A 68 10.61 7.57 -4.31
C TRP A 68 10.97 6.87 -2.99
N GLU A 69 12.21 6.39 -2.85
CA GLU A 69 12.72 5.77 -1.61
C GLU A 69 12.59 6.70 -0.40
N ARG A 70 12.88 8.00 -0.57
CA ARG A 70 12.73 9.00 0.50
C ARG A 70 11.27 9.20 0.90
N LEU A 71 10.35 9.26 -0.06
CA LEU A 71 8.92 9.41 0.19
C LEU A 71 8.39 8.19 0.93
N VAL A 72 8.71 6.98 0.48
CA VAL A 72 8.34 5.73 1.16
C VAL A 72 8.91 5.70 2.58
N ALA A 73 10.19 6.06 2.75
CA ALA A 73 10.83 6.11 4.07
C ALA A 73 10.15 7.11 5.03
N GLU A 74 9.76 8.29 4.54
CA GLU A 74 9.07 9.27 5.37
C GLU A 74 7.65 8.81 5.75
N SER A 75 6.92 8.20 4.81
CA SER A 75 5.61 7.60 5.11
C SER A 75 5.74 6.49 6.16
N ALA A 76 6.81 5.69 6.05
CA ALA A 76 7.07 4.58 6.96
C ALA A 76 7.56 5.01 8.35
N ARG A 77 8.10 6.21 8.52
CA ARG A 77 8.65 6.71 9.80
C ARG A 77 7.66 6.68 10.96
N PHE A 78 6.38 6.86 10.67
CA PHE A 78 5.32 6.95 11.68
C PHE A 78 4.60 5.62 11.90
N ASN A 79 4.98 4.57 11.19
CA ASN A 79 4.39 3.25 11.35
C ASN A 79 4.69 2.67 12.73
N ILE A 80 3.68 2.09 13.37
CA ILE A 80 3.86 1.34 14.62
C ILE A 80 4.62 0.04 14.32
N GLY A 81 5.60 -0.33 15.14
CA GLY A 81 6.32 -1.60 15.04
C GLY A 81 7.56 -1.54 14.14
N LYS A 82 8.28 -2.66 14.03
CA LYS A 82 9.50 -2.80 13.20
C LYS A 82 9.22 -3.23 11.76
N VAL A 83 7.95 -3.26 11.37
CA VAL A 83 7.51 -3.70 10.04
C VAL A 83 7.69 -2.56 9.05
N TYR A 84 8.55 -2.75 8.06
CA TYR A 84 8.70 -1.82 6.95
C TYR A 84 7.50 -1.99 6.00
N ARG A 85 6.65 -0.96 5.88
CA ARG A 85 5.41 -1.01 5.08
C ARG A 85 5.56 -0.11 3.85
N ASN A 86 5.93 -0.71 2.73
CA ASN A 86 5.69 -0.14 1.39
C ASN A 86 4.23 -0.38 0.93
N VAL A 87 3.49 -1.19 1.67
CA VAL A 87 2.16 -1.74 1.35
C VAL A 87 0.95 -0.91 1.80
N ASN A 88 1.15 0.22 2.48
CA ASN A 88 0.08 0.99 3.14
C ASN A 88 -0.60 2.02 2.20
N VAL A 89 -0.74 1.70 0.91
CA VAL A 89 -1.51 2.53 -0.02
C VAL A 89 -2.72 1.77 -0.53
N PRO A 90 -3.93 2.36 -0.49
CA PRO A 90 -5.16 1.64 -0.75
C PRO A 90 -5.34 1.26 -2.22
N THR A 91 -4.47 1.70 -3.13
CA THR A 91 -4.54 1.37 -4.56
C THR A 91 -3.60 0.22 -4.95
N MET A 92 -2.78 -0.29 -4.03
CA MET A 92 -1.73 -1.25 -4.35
C MET A 92 -2.25 -2.53 -5.01
N ALA A 93 -3.33 -3.12 -4.51
CA ALA A 93 -3.91 -4.32 -5.11
C ALA A 93 -4.38 -4.12 -6.56
N LEU A 94 -4.81 -2.90 -6.88
CA LEU A 94 -5.28 -2.56 -8.23
C LEU A 94 -4.13 -2.58 -9.25
N GLN A 95 -2.87 -2.46 -8.80
CA GLN A 95 -1.71 -2.54 -9.67
C GLN A 95 -1.60 -3.93 -10.33
N LEU A 96 -1.96 -5.00 -9.63
CA LEU A 96 -1.97 -6.37 -10.17
C LEU A 96 -2.94 -6.56 -11.35
N LEU A 97 -3.93 -5.67 -11.46
CA LEU A 97 -4.93 -5.67 -12.54
C LEU A 97 -4.50 -4.83 -13.75
N THR A 98 -3.32 -4.24 -13.74
CA THR A 98 -2.82 -3.46 -14.87
C THR A 98 -2.30 -4.37 -15.97
N TRP A 99 -2.30 -3.89 -17.22
CA TRP A 99 -1.80 -4.68 -18.34
C TRP A 99 -0.33 -5.12 -18.17
N ALA A 100 0.49 -4.27 -17.55
CA ALA A 100 1.89 -4.55 -17.25
C ALA A 100 2.07 -5.71 -16.26
N ASP A 101 1.06 -5.96 -15.41
CA ASP A 101 1.18 -6.83 -14.24
C ASP A 101 0.35 -8.11 -14.32
N GLN A 102 -0.76 -8.09 -15.07
CA GLN A 102 -1.65 -9.25 -15.19
C GLN A 102 -0.95 -10.53 -15.68
N ASN A 103 0.13 -10.42 -16.46
CA ASN A 103 0.83 -11.58 -17.04
C ASN A 103 1.63 -12.41 -16.02
N ARG A 104 1.86 -11.88 -14.81
CA ARG A 104 2.59 -12.54 -13.71
C ARG A 104 1.68 -12.96 -12.55
N VAL A 105 0.36 -12.83 -12.74
CA VAL A 105 -0.66 -13.14 -11.75
C VAL A 105 -1.61 -14.18 -12.33
N ARG A 106 -1.92 -15.21 -11.55
CA ARG A 106 -2.98 -16.15 -11.87
C ARG A 106 -4.27 -15.62 -11.27
N PHE A 107 -5.34 -15.61 -12.06
CA PHE A 107 -6.68 -15.24 -11.59
C PHE A 107 -7.63 -16.42 -11.77
N GLU A 108 -8.44 -16.69 -10.76
CA GLU A 108 -9.48 -17.71 -10.80
C GLU A 108 -10.78 -17.16 -10.18
N LYS A 109 -11.90 -17.37 -10.86
CA LYS A 109 -13.20 -17.01 -10.27
C LYS A 109 -13.60 -18.08 -9.25
N ASP A 110 -13.59 -17.70 -7.98
CA ASP A 110 -14.00 -18.57 -6.87
C ASP A 110 -15.52 -18.47 -6.60
N GLY A 111 -16.13 -17.31 -6.84
CA GLY A 111 -17.56 -17.16 -6.56
C GLY A 111 -18.18 -15.85 -7.01
N GLU A 112 -19.37 -15.60 -6.49
CA GLU A 112 -20.13 -14.37 -6.66
C GLU A 112 -20.60 -13.90 -5.29
N ASP A 113 -20.50 -12.60 -5.05
CA ASP A 113 -20.96 -11.94 -3.83
C ASP A 113 -21.71 -10.66 -4.19
N ARG A 114 -22.50 -10.14 -3.24
CA ARG A 114 -23.19 -8.86 -3.39
C ARG A 114 -22.66 -7.86 -2.37
N ILE A 115 -22.10 -6.75 -2.86
CA ILE A 115 -21.56 -5.65 -2.05
C ILE A 115 -22.36 -4.40 -2.38
N ASP A 116 -23.02 -3.80 -1.37
CA ASP A 116 -23.82 -2.57 -1.52
C ASP A 116 -24.79 -2.62 -2.71
N ASP A 117 -25.53 -3.73 -2.81
CA ASP A 117 -26.48 -4.04 -3.89
C ASP A 117 -25.88 -4.20 -5.30
N ILE A 118 -24.56 -4.25 -5.42
CA ILE A 118 -23.84 -4.53 -6.67
C ILE A 118 -23.39 -6.00 -6.67
N ASP A 119 -23.80 -6.74 -7.71
CA ASP A 119 -23.33 -8.11 -7.93
C ASP A 119 -21.86 -8.09 -8.40
N THR A 120 -21.02 -8.87 -7.74
CA THR A 120 -19.58 -8.94 -7.96
C THR A 120 -19.14 -10.37 -8.19
N TRP A 121 -18.12 -10.56 -9.02
CA TRP A 121 -17.34 -11.79 -9.01
C TRP A 121 -16.27 -11.69 -7.94
N ARG A 122 -16.17 -12.73 -7.10
CA ARG A 122 -15.03 -12.94 -6.22
C ARG A 122 -13.96 -13.69 -7.01
N ILE A 123 -12.85 -13.02 -7.25
CA ILE A 123 -11.72 -13.51 -8.03
C ILE A 123 -10.54 -13.70 -7.09
N ASP A 124 -10.07 -14.94 -6.97
CA ASP A 124 -8.81 -15.27 -6.31
C ASP A 124 -7.65 -14.86 -7.21
N PHE A 125 -6.58 -14.35 -6.60
CA PHE A 125 -5.34 -14.08 -7.31
C PHE A 125 -4.12 -14.65 -6.58
N GLU A 126 -3.10 -15.00 -7.35
CA GLU A 126 -1.79 -15.45 -6.85
C GLU A 126 -0.69 -14.94 -7.80
N GLU A 127 0.22 -14.10 -7.29
CA GLU A 127 1.44 -13.75 -8.01
C GLU A 127 2.36 -14.99 -8.13
N PHE A 128 2.91 -15.24 -9.31
CA PHE A 128 3.76 -16.43 -9.54
C PHE A 128 5.07 -16.13 -10.27
N ALA A 129 5.28 -14.90 -10.74
CA ALA A 129 6.46 -14.52 -11.52
C ALA A 129 6.93 -13.10 -11.17
N PRO A 130 8.23 -12.79 -11.35
CA PRO A 130 8.77 -11.47 -11.06
C PRO A 130 8.38 -10.42 -12.12
N PRO A 131 8.47 -9.12 -11.78
CA PRO A 131 8.79 -8.60 -10.45
C PRO A 131 7.60 -8.77 -9.48
N ALA A 132 7.88 -9.12 -8.22
CA ALA A 132 6.83 -9.14 -7.20
C ALA A 132 6.36 -7.71 -6.90
N LEU A 133 5.07 -7.56 -6.58
CA LEU A 133 4.52 -6.26 -6.14
C LEU A 133 5.23 -5.73 -4.89
N ILE A 134 5.62 -6.63 -3.99
CA ILE A 134 6.19 -6.30 -2.69
C ILE A 134 7.62 -6.83 -2.62
N ILE A 135 8.53 -5.93 -2.27
CA ILE A 135 9.92 -6.27 -1.98
C ILE A 135 10.15 -6.11 -0.47
N GLY A 136 10.51 -7.21 0.18
CA GLY A 136 10.82 -7.31 1.60
C GLY A 136 12.23 -6.87 1.97
N GLU A 137 12.63 -7.17 3.22
CA GLU A 137 13.96 -6.82 3.72
C GLU A 137 15.07 -7.49 2.89
N GLY A 138 16.15 -6.76 2.62
CA GLY A 138 17.27 -7.28 1.83
C GLY A 138 16.98 -7.45 0.34
N GLY A 139 15.85 -6.95 -0.17
CA GLY A 139 15.49 -7.03 -1.59
C GLY A 139 14.80 -8.34 -1.98
N VAL A 140 14.33 -9.11 -1.00
CA VAL A 140 13.66 -10.39 -1.24
C VAL A 140 12.26 -10.15 -1.81
N PRO A 141 11.89 -10.73 -2.97
CA PRO A 141 10.52 -10.61 -3.48
C PRO A 141 9.54 -11.38 -2.59
N ILE A 142 8.43 -10.74 -2.26
CA ILE A 142 7.30 -11.34 -1.53
C ILE A 142 6.11 -11.38 -2.48
N TYR A 143 5.72 -12.58 -2.89
CA TYR A 143 4.59 -12.78 -3.79
C TYR A 143 3.28 -12.72 -3.00
N ALA A 144 2.36 -11.86 -3.44
CA ALA A 144 1.05 -11.72 -2.83
C ALA A 144 0.04 -12.71 -3.40
N SER A 145 -0.95 -13.00 -2.56
CA SER A 145 -2.18 -13.69 -2.95
C SER A 145 -3.36 -12.98 -2.32
N GLY A 146 -4.57 -13.33 -2.73
CA GLY A 146 -5.77 -12.81 -2.08
C GLY A 146 -6.98 -12.80 -3.00
N GLN A 147 -7.88 -11.86 -2.77
CA GLN A 147 -9.18 -11.82 -3.43
C GLN A 147 -9.55 -10.42 -3.91
N LEU A 148 -10.29 -10.37 -5.01
CA LEU A 148 -10.78 -9.16 -5.64
C LEU A 148 -12.29 -9.30 -5.88
N TRP A 149 -13.06 -8.26 -5.58
CA TRP A 149 -14.49 -8.22 -5.87
C TRP A 149 -14.75 -7.27 -7.03
N ILE A 150 -15.05 -7.82 -8.19
CA ILE A 150 -15.12 -7.08 -9.46
C ILE A 150 -16.56 -7.11 -9.99
N GLU A 151 -17.13 -5.95 -10.26
CA GLU A 151 -18.41 -5.83 -10.96
C GLU A 151 -18.25 -6.29 -12.42
N PRO A 152 -18.91 -7.39 -12.85
CA PRO A 152 -18.61 -8.03 -14.14
C PRO A 152 -18.90 -7.14 -15.35
N GLY A 153 -19.94 -6.30 -15.26
CA GLY A 153 -20.39 -5.48 -16.38
C GLY A 153 -19.49 -4.27 -16.68
N THR A 154 -18.67 -3.84 -15.72
CA THR A 154 -17.88 -2.60 -15.84
C THR A 154 -16.40 -2.79 -15.55
N GLY A 155 -16.03 -3.88 -14.85
CA GLY A 155 -14.67 -4.08 -14.34
C GLY A 155 -14.35 -3.25 -13.09
N ARG A 156 -15.31 -2.53 -12.52
CA ARG A 156 -15.12 -1.78 -11.26
C ARG A 156 -14.77 -2.73 -10.13
N VAL A 157 -13.72 -2.39 -9.37
CA VAL A 157 -13.28 -3.16 -8.19
C VAL A 157 -13.88 -2.52 -6.95
N LEU A 158 -14.73 -3.25 -6.24
CA LEU A 158 -15.42 -2.76 -5.03
C LEU A 158 -14.65 -3.09 -3.75
N ARG A 159 -13.84 -4.15 -3.79
CA ARG A 159 -13.06 -4.60 -2.64
C ARG A 159 -11.81 -5.34 -3.10
N THR A 160 -10.74 -5.17 -2.34
CA THR A 160 -9.50 -5.94 -2.50
C THR A 160 -9.10 -6.52 -1.15
N GLU A 161 -8.55 -7.72 -1.17
CA GLU A 161 -7.85 -8.35 -0.06
C GLU A 161 -6.49 -8.83 -0.55
N ILE A 162 -5.42 -8.36 0.09
CA ILE A 162 -4.05 -8.84 -0.13
C ILE A 162 -3.60 -9.58 1.11
N GLN A 163 -2.92 -10.71 0.89
CA GLN A 163 -2.22 -11.47 1.89
C GLN A 163 -0.79 -11.73 1.45
N THR A 164 0.16 -11.57 2.37
CA THR A 164 1.56 -11.94 2.17
C THR A 164 2.13 -12.65 3.38
N ASP A 165 3.14 -13.48 3.11
CA ASP A 165 3.97 -14.14 4.11
C ASP A 165 5.44 -13.87 3.78
N ASP A 166 6.14 -13.17 4.68
CA ASP A 166 7.58 -12.97 4.61
C ASP A 166 8.28 -13.87 5.64
N PRO A 167 8.82 -15.02 5.21
CA PRO A 167 9.48 -15.97 6.10
C PRO A 167 10.83 -15.46 6.61
N THR A 168 11.39 -14.39 6.03
CA THR A 168 12.71 -13.87 6.44
C THR A 168 12.64 -13.13 7.79
N ILE A 169 11.48 -12.55 8.09
CA ILE A 169 11.20 -11.79 9.32
C ILE A 169 9.98 -12.33 10.08
N ASP A 170 9.50 -13.53 9.74
CA ASP A 170 8.31 -14.16 10.30
C ASP A 170 7.11 -13.18 10.31
N LEU A 171 6.77 -12.56 9.16
CA LEU A 171 5.73 -11.54 9.04
C LEU A 171 4.59 -11.98 8.10
N GLU A 172 3.41 -12.15 8.67
CA GLU A 172 2.15 -12.27 7.93
C GLU A 172 1.49 -10.89 7.81
N THR A 173 1.05 -10.52 6.61
CA THR A 173 0.31 -9.29 6.37
C THR A 173 -1.02 -9.59 5.69
N GLU A 174 -2.08 -8.93 6.14
CA GLU A 174 -3.38 -8.91 5.50
C GLU A 174 -3.85 -7.46 5.36
N VAL A 175 -4.25 -7.06 4.16
CA VAL A 175 -4.79 -5.72 3.89
C VAL A 175 -6.09 -5.85 3.12
N THR A 176 -7.14 -5.22 3.63
CA THR A 176 -8.45 -5.14 2.96
C THR A 176 -8.75 -3.68 2.63
N VAL A 177 -9.13 -3.40 1.39
CA VAL A 177 -9.60 -2.08 0.98
C VAL A 177 -11.02 -2.19 0.43
N HIS A 178 -11.89 -1.30 0.88
CA HIS A 178 -13.23 -1.10 0.31
C HIS A 178 -13.25 0.19 -0.50
N TYR A 179 -13.83 0.14 -1.69
CA TYR A 179 -13.98 1.28 -2.57
C TYR A 179 -15.45 1.65 -2.72
N GLU A 180 -15.74 2.95 -2.63
CA GLU A 180 -17.08 3.50 -2.77
C GLU A 180 -17.13 4.54 -3.89
N SER A 181 -18.32 4.77 -4.43
CA SER A 181 -18.51 5.78 -5.46
C SER A 181 -18.44 7.17 -4.86
N ASP A 182 -17.51 8.00 -5.35
CA ASP A 182 -17.56 9.44 -5.11
C ASP A 182 -18.33 10.12 -6.27
N PRO A 183 -19.55 10.64 -6.04
CA PRO A 183 -20.37 11.21 -7.11
C PRO A 183 -19.82 12.53 -7.66
N ARG A 184 -18.93 13.22 -6.92
CA ARG A 184 -18.31 14.47 -7.39
C ARG A 184 -17.20 14.17 -8.39
N LEU A 185 -16.49 13.06 -8.18
CA LEU A 185 -15.41 12.61 -9.06
C LEU A 185 -15.91 11.68 -10.17
N GLY A 186 -17.04 11.02 -9.98
CA GLY A 186 -17.55 10.00 -10.92
C GLY A 186 -16.67 8.76 -10.97
N LEU A 187 -15.96 8.46 -9.87
CA LEU A 187 -14.98 7.36 -9.75
C LEU A 187 -15.22 6.58 -8.46
N LEU A 188 -14.80 5.31 -8.46
CA LEU A 188 -14.61 4.59 -7.20
C LEU A 188 -13.32 5.09 -6.53
N VAL A 189 -13.42 5.40 -5.25
CA VAL A 189 -12.31 5.84 -4.40
C VAL A 189 -12.22 4.93 -3.18
N PRO A 190 -11.03 4.76 -2.59
CA PRO A 190 -10.93 4.05 -1.31
C PRO A 190 -11.84 4.73 -0.29
N ALA A 191 -12.64 3.98 0.46
CA ALA A 191 -13.41 4.52 1.58
C ALA A 191 -12.79 4.10 2.91
N ARG A 192 -12.33 2.85 2.97
CA ARG A 192 -11.79 2.21 4.16
C ARG A 192 -10.65 1.26 3.80
N MET A 193 -9.58 1.28 4.58
CA MET A 193 -8.51 0.29 4.54
C MET A 193 -8.27 -0.27 5.94
N SER A 194 -8.35 -1.58 6.07
CA SER A 194 -8.05 -2.31 7.30
C SER A 194 -6.79 -3.14 7.07
N GLU A 195 -5.89 -3.16 8.05
CA GLU A 195 -4.63 -3.86 7.97
C GLU A 195 -4.43 -4.72 9.22
N ARG A 196 -3.85 -5.90 9.02
CA ARG A 196 -3.40 -6.79 10.10
C ARG A 196 -2.02 -7.29 9.79
N TYR A 197 -1.11 -7.13 10.75
CA TYR A 197 0.24 -7.66 10.68
C TYR A 197 0.46 -8.57 11.87
N ARG A 198 0.90 -9.81 11.64
CA ARG A 198 1.38 -10.70 12.70
C ARG A 198 2.85 -10.94 12.48
N TYR A 199 3.64 -10.79 13.54
CA TYR A 199 5.08 -10.95 13.45
C TYR A 199 5.67 -11.58 14.70
N VAL A 200 6.86 -12.17 14.56
CA VAL A 200 7.64 -12.65 15.71
C VAL A 200 8.76 -11.67 16.00
N GLU A 201 8.69 -10.99 17.15
CA GLU A 201 9.80 -10.17 17.63
C GLU A 201 10.85 -11.03 18.32
N ILE A 202 12.08 -10.97 17.80
CA ILE A 202 13.27 -11.55 18.44
C ILE A 202 13.91 -10.49 19.34
N VAL A 203 13.71 -10.61 20.65
CA VAL A 203 14.31 -9.73 21.66
C VAL A 203 15.57 -10.40 22.21
N GLY A 204 16.75 -9.89 21.85
CA GLY A 204 18.03 -10.34 22.38
C GLY A 204 18.91 -9.17 22.83
N GLN A 205 19.63 -9.33 23.93
CA GLN A 205 20.58 -8.32 24.40
C GLN A 205 21.90 -8.49 23.62
N ARG A 206 22.24 -7.53 22.75
CA ARG A 206 23.55 -7.50 22.09
C ARG A 206 24.63 -7.24 23.14
N THR A 207 25.57 -8.17 23.30
CA THR A 207 26.76 -7.94 24.11
C THR A 207 27.67 -6.92 23.41
N ARG A 208 28.38 -6.10 24.19
CA ARG A 208 29.33 -5.07 23.70
C ARG A 208 30.46 -5.64 22.81
N TRP A 209 30.63 -6.97 22.80
CA TRP A 209 31.69 -7.71 22.10
C TRP A 209 31.16 -8.69 21.02
N GLY A 210 29.98 -8.40 20.46
CA GLY A 210 29.78 -8.58 19.02
C GLY A 210 29.38 -9.94 18.45
N THR A 211 29.21 -11.03 19.22
CA THR A 211 28.85 -12.30 18.51
C THR A 211 27.84 -13.25 19.16
N GLU A 212 27.34 -13.03 20.37
CA GLU A 212 26.24 -13.87 20.90
C GLU A 212 25.23 -13.05 21.72
N SER A 213 23.96 -13.18 21.33
CA SER A 213 22.81 -12.67 22.07
C SER A 213 22.51 -13.63 23.22
N ILE A 214 22.95 -13.29 24.42
CA ILE A 214 22.65 -14.06 25.63
C ILE A 214 21.20 -13.72 26.01
N ASN A 215 20.29 -14.69 25.87
CA ASN A 215 18.83 -14.58 26.07
C ASN A 215 18.06 -13.98 24.89
N VAL A 216 17.84 -14.78 23.85
CA VAL A 216 16.84 -14.49 22.82
C VAL A 216 15.47 -14.91 23.33
N ARG A 217 14.54 -13.96 23.45
CA ARG A 217 13.12 -14.23 23.70
C ARG A 217 12.34 -13.93 22.43
N ARG A 218 11.58 -14.92 21.97
CA ARG A 218 10.57 -14.73 20.92
C ARG A 218 9.29 -14.18 21.57
N ARG A 219 8.73 -13.14 20.98
CA ARG A 219 7.44 -12.56 21.36
C ARG A 219 6.60 -12.39 20.12
N ASP A 220 5.41 -12.97 20.12
CA ASP A 220 4.43 -12.71 19.08
C ASP A 220 3.89 -11.29 19.22
N GLY A 221 3.84 -10.59 18.11
CA GLY A 221 3.32 -9.24 17.99
C GLY A 221 2.21 -9.19 16.96
N GLU A 222 1.23 -8.33 17.21
CA GLU A 222 0.16 -8.06 16.27
C GLU A 222 -0.07 -6.56 16.18
N ILE A 223 -0.31 -6.08 14.97
CA ILE A 223 -0.65 -4.68 14.70
C ILE A 223 -1.92 -4.67 13.86
N TRP A 224 -2.87 -3.83 14.28
CA TRP A 224 -4.05 -3.52 13.49
C TRP A 224 -4.00 -2.06 13.05
N GLY A 225 -4.29 -1.85 11.78
CA GLY A 225 -4.43 -0.54 11.15
C GLY A 225 -5.86 -0.36 10.66
N GLU A 226 -6.36 0.86 10.78
CA GLU A 226 -7.65 1.26 10.23
C GLU A 226 -7.51 2.69 9.70
N ALA A 227 -7.82 2.87 8.42
CA ALA A 227 -7.79 4.16 7.75
C ALA A 227 -9.12 4.42 7.04
N THR A 228 -9.66 5.61 7.23
CA THR A 228 -10.83 6.10 6.48
C THR A 228 -10.40 7.23 5.57
N TYR A 229 -10.89 7.21 4.34
CA TYR A 229 -10.52 8.17 3.31
C TYR A 229 -11.73 9.01 2.94
N SER A 230 -11.55 10.31 2.83
CA SER A 230 -12.62 11.26 2.55
C SER A 230 -12.07 12.57 1.97
N ASN A 231 -12.96 13.49 1.60
CA ASN A 231 -12.60 14.83 1.10
C ASN A 231 -11.69 14.78 -0.14
N PHE A 232 -12.03 13.90 -1.09
CA PHE A 232 -11.29 13.75 -2.34
C PHE A 232 -11.37 15.01 -3.20
N ARG A 233 -10.26 15.30 -3.88
CA ARG A 233 -10.13 16.42 -4.81
C ARG A 233 -9.36 15.95 -6.03
N ARG A 234 -9.77 16.39 -7.21
CA ARG A 234 -9.07 16.16 -8.47
C ARG A 234 -8.53 17.48 -8.99
N PHE A 235 -7.26 17.47 -9.37
CA PHE A 235 -6.61 18.56 -10.08
C PHE A 235 -6.16 18.04 -11.44
N GLU A 236 -6.37 18.83 -12.49
CA GLU A 236 -5.97 18.48 -13.84
C GLU A 236 -5.11 19.62 -14.39
N THR A 237 -3.99 19.25 -15.01
CA THR A 237 -3.09 20.21 -15.67
C THR A 237 -2.90 19.74 -17.10
N GLU A 238 -3.34 20.57 -18.05
CA GLU A 238 -3.15 20.34 -19.47
C GLU A 238 -1.97 21.21 -19.94
N VAL A 239 -0.99 20.58 -20.60
CA VAL A 239 0.13 21.29 -21.23
C VAL A 239 -0.01 21.14 -22.73
N SER A 240 -0.25 22.25 -23.43
CA SER A 240 -0.23 22.29 -24.89
C SER A 240 1.02 23.02 -25.38
N PHE A 241 1.65 22.51 -26.42
CA PHE A 241 2.74 23.18 -27.12
C PHE A 241 2.35 23.38 -28.59
N THR A 242 2.58 24.60 -29.09
CA THR A 242 2.49 24.88 -30.53
C THR A 242 3.85 24.59 -31.14
N VAL A 243 3.94 23.59 -32.01
CA VAL A 243 5.15 23.36 -32.81
C VAL A 243 5.09 24.34 -33.98
N PRO A 244 6.04 25.29 -34.12
CA PRO A 244 6.06 26.18 -35.27
C PRO A 244 6.30 25.37 -36.56
N GLU A 245 5.57 25.68 -37.62
CA GLU A 245 5.82 25.11 -38.95
C GLU A 245 7.24 25.45 -39.38
N VAL A 246 8.12 24.45 -39.37
CA VAL A 246 9.44 24.58 -39.98
C VAL A 246 9.23 24.49 -41.48
N GLY A 247 9.01 25.64 -42.11
CA GLY A 247 9.00 25.75 -43.56
C GLY A 247 10.36 25.32 -44.12
N ILE A 248 10.42 24.12 -44.67
CA ILE A 248 11.57 23.66 -45.45
C ILE A 248 11.57 24.49 -46.74
N ARG A 249 12.51 25.43 -46.86
CA ARG A 249 12.85 26.09 -48.11
C ARG A 249 14.00 25.38 -48.79
#